data_AF-A0A175VF12-F1
#
_entry.id   AF-A0A175VF12-F1
#
_cell.length_a   1.000
_cell.length_b   1.000
_cell.length_c   1.000
_cell.angle_alpha   90.00
_cell.angle_beta   90.00
_cell.angle_gamma   90.00
#
_symmetry.space_group_name_H-M   'P 1'
#
loop_
_entity.id
_entity.type
_entity.pdbx_description
1 polymer ?
#
loop_
_entity_poly.entity_id
_entity_poly.type
_entity_poly.pdbx_seq_one_letter_code
_entity_poly.pdbx_strand_id
1 'polypeptide(L)'
;MQKWVYALPLLALAWGHNARAADIEAGKAKAAVCAACHGVAGKASVPVYPHLAGQQEAYLLKQLKAFKDGSRKEPLMVPFMAPLSEADMENLAAYYASLK
;
A
#
# COMPACT_ATOMS: atom_id res chain seq x y z
N MET A 1 -50.07 -38.34 -2.91
CA MET A 1 -49.53 -37.29 -3.84
C MET A 1 -49.56 -35.97 -3.09
N GLN A 2 -48.46 -35.60 -2.42
CA GLN A 2 -48.40 -34.33 -1.68
C GLN A 2 -47.02 -33.74 -1.88
N LYS A 3 -46.95 -32.79 -2.81
CA LYS A 3 -45.72 -32.08 -3.17
C LYS A 3 -45.47 -31.03 -2.08
N TRP A 4 -44.57 -31.33 -1.14
CA TRP A 4 -44.01 -30.34 -0.23
C TRP A 4 -42.90 -29.60 -0.95
N VAL A 5 -43.23 -28.43 -1.50
CA VAL A 5 -42.24 -27.49 -2.04
C VAL A 5 -41.83 -26.58 -0.88
N TYR A 6 -40.71 -26.91 -0.23
CA TYR A 6 -40.06 -26.00 0.70
C TYR A 6 -39.37 -24.89 -0.09
N ALA A 7 -39.95 -23.70 -0.10
CA ALA A 7 -39.28 -22.49 -0.56
C ALA A 7 -38.25 -22.08 0.50
N LEU A 8 -36.98 -22.39 0.24
CA LEU A 8 -35.86 -21.89 1.03
C LEU A 8 -35.57 -20.45 0.56
N PRO A 9 -35.75 -19.41 1.38
CA PRO A 9 -35.36 -18.07 0.98
C PRO A 9 -33.83 -18.02 0.98
N LEU A 10 -33.24 -17.93 -0.20
CA LEU A 10 -31.84 -17.58 -0.39
C LEU A 10 -31.63 -16.14 0.08
N LEU A 11 -31.39 -15.97 1.39
CA LEU A 11 -30.90 -14.73 1.96
C LEU A 11 -29.44 -14.60 1.57
N ALA A 12 -29.19 -14.00 0.40
CA ALA A 12 -27.84 -13.64 -0.03
C ALA A 12 -27.32 -12.52 0.89
N LEU A 13 -26.58 -12.91 1.93
CA LEU A 13 -25.73 -11.99 2.68
C LEU A 13 -24.68 -11.43 1.71
N ALA A 14 -24.90 -10.20 1.25
CA ALA A 14 -23.89 -9.43 0.56
C ALA A 14 -22.76 -9.12 1.55
N TRP A 15 -21.72 -9.95 1.56
CA TRP A 15 -20.42 -9.59 2.14
C TRP A 15 -19.80 -8.50 1.27
N GLY A 16 -20.20 -7.26 1.51
CA GLY A 16 -19.51 -6.09 1.00
C GLY A 16 -18.11 -6.05 1.61
N HIS A 17 -17.11 -6.52 0.88
CA HIS A 17 -15.72 -6.21 1.17
C HIS A 17 -15.55 -4.72 0.88
N ASN A 18 -15.62 -3.90 1.92
CA ASN A 18 -15.30 -2.48 1.82
C ASN A 18 -13.79 -2.35 1.59
N ALA A 19 -13.34 -2.49 0.34
CA ALA A 19 -12.02 -2.06 -0.06
C ALA A 19 -12.00 -0.54 0.09
N ARG A 20 -11.24 -0.04 1.07
CA ARG A 20 -11.04 1.38 1.26
C ARG A 20 -9.95 1.83 0.30
N ALA A 21 -10.21 2.86 -0.50
CA ALA A 21 -9.19 3.43 -1.37
C ALA A 21 -8.04 4.02 -0.53
N ALA A 22 -6.82 3.99 -1.07
CA ALA A 22 -5.66 4.61 -0.45
C ALA A 22 -5.86 6.13 -0.31
N ASP A 23 -5.37 6.68 0.81
CA ASP A 23 -5.41 8.10 1.15
C ASP A 23 -4.06 8.75 0.81
N ILE A 24 -4.04 9.50 -0.30
CA ILE A 24 -2.83 10.16 -0.82
C ILE A 24 -2.31 11.23 0.16
N GLU A 25 -3.19 11.96 0.86
CA GLU A 25 -2.76 13.01 1.79
C GLU A 25 -2.18 12.41 3.06
N ALA A 26 -2.75 11.30 3.56
CA ALA A 26 -2.14 10.52 4.63
C ALA A 26 -0.78 9.94 4.20
N GLY A 27 -0.67 9.46 2.97
CA GLY A 27 0.59 8.98 2.38
C GLY A 27 1.65 10.07 2.31
N LYS A 28 1.27 11.26 1.84
CA LYS A 28 2.14 12.45 1.79
C LYS A 28 2.64 12.85 3.18
N ALA A 29 1.76 12.88 4.18
CA ALA A 29 2.15 13.19 5.55
C ALA A 29 3.16 12.17 6.10
N LYS A 30 2.92 10.88 5.84
CA LYS A 30 3.83 9.80 6.25
C LYS A 30 5.17 9.82 5.50
N ALA A 31 5.18 10.26 4.24
CA ALA A 31 6.36 10.32 3.38
C ALA A 31 7.44 11.31 3.85
N ALA A 32 7.17 12.15 4.86
CA ALA A 32 8.10 13.13 5.38
C ALA A 32 9.46 12.52 5.78
N VAL A 33 9.48 11.34 6.42
CA VAL A 33 10.73 10.65 6.78
C VAL A 33 11.43 10.04 5.57
N CYS A 34 10.67 9.60 4.56
CA CYS A 34 11.16 8.95 3.36
C CYS A 34 11.87 9.95 2.43
N ALA A 35 11.46 11.22 2.47
CA ALA A 35 12.00 12.30 1.67
C ALA A 35 13.49 12.57 1.91
N ALA A 36 14.02 12.21 3.08
CA ALA A 36 15.45 12.38 3.41
C ALA A 36 16.37 11.62 2.45
N CYS A 37 15.95 10.44 1.97
CA CYS A 37 16.72 9.61 1.04
C CYS A 37 16.14 9.64 -0.38
N HIS A 38 14.81 9.59 -0.51
CA HIS A 38 14.13 9.47 -1.79
C HIS A 38 13.75 10.82 -2.42
N GLY A 39 14.05 11.93 -1.74
CA GLY A 39 13.71 13.28 -2.16
C GLY A 39 12.25 13.67 -1.86
N VAL A 40 12.02 14.97 -1.65
CA VAL A 40 10.69 15.52 -1.29
C VAL A 40 9.64 15.18 -2.34
N ALA A 41 10.01 15.24 -3.61
CA ALA A 41 9.16 14.89 -4.75
C ALA A 41 9.35 13.44 -5.22
N GLY A 42 9.92 12.55 -4.41
CA GLY A 42 10.25 11.18 -4.81
C GLY A 42 11.38 11.08 -5.85
N LYS A 43 12.15 12.17 -6.03
CA LYS A 43 13.32 12.26 -6.91
C LYS A 43 14.57 12.41 -6.06
N ALA A 44 15.19 11.28 -5.73
CA ALA A 44 16.46 11.23 -5.01
C ALA A 44 17.55 12.09 -5.66
N SER A 45 18.36 12.77 -4.84
CA SER A 45 19.54 13.53 -5.29
C SER A 45 20.82 12.69 -5.29
N VAL A 46 20.85 11.60 -4.51
CA VAL A 46 22.00 10.70 -4.40
C VAL A 46 21.76 9.48 -5.28
N PRO A 47 22.69 9.11 -6.21
CA PRO A 47 22.46 8.06 -7.20
C PRO A 47 22.15 6.66 -6.63
N VAL A 48 22.60 6.36 -5.42
CA VAL A 48 22.36 5.05 -4.78
C VAL A 48 20.91 4.89 -4.30
N TYR A 49 20.19 6.01 -4.08
CA TYR A 49 18.80 5.96 -3.65
C TYR A 49 17.88 5.99 -4.87
N PRO A 50 16.91 5.07 -4.95
CA PRO A 50 16.01 5.02 -6.08
C PRO A 50 15.02 6.18 -6.07
N HIS A 51 14.67 6.67 -7.25
CA HIS A 51 13.49 7.51 -7.45
C HIS A 51 12.22 6.69 -7.22
N LEU A 52 11.26 7.30 -6.53
CA LEU A 52 9.94 6.73 -6.25
C LEU A 52 8.82 7.40 -7.05
N ALA A 53 9.05 8.65 -7.50
CA ALA A 53 8.06 9.44 -8.22
C ALA A 53 7.56 8.73 -9.49
N GLY A 54 6.25 8.59 -9.62
CA GLY A 54 5.61 8.01 -10.80
C GLY A 54 5.86 6.51 -10.98
N GLN A 55 6.47 5.84 -9.99
CA GLN A 55 6.60 4.39 -10.01
C GLN A 55 5.22 3.74 -9.85
N GLN A 56 5.06 2.54 -10.40
CA GLN A 56 3.80 1.81 -10.31
C GLN A 56 3.42 1.56 -8.85
N GLU A 57 2.20 1.94 -8.47
CA GLU A 57 1.68 1.80 -7.10
C GLU A 57 1.80 0.36 -6.58
N ALA A 58 1.36 -0.62 -7.39
CA ALA A 58 1.44 -2.03 -7.03
C ALA A 58 2.88 -2.51 -6.81
N TYR A 59 3.84 -1.97 -7.58
CA TYR A 59 5.25 -2.27 -7.38
C TYR A 59 5.77 -1.69 -6.08
N LEU A 60 5.48 -0.42 -5.79
CA LEU A 60 5.88 0.24 -4.54
C LEU A 60 5.33 -0.50 -3.32
N LEU A 61 4.04 -0.82 -3.33
CA LEU A 61 3.40 -1.59 -2.26
C LEU A 61 4.04 -2.96 -2.08
N LYS A 62 4.31 -3.68 -3.18
CA LYS A 62 5.02 -4.96 -3.14
C LYS A 62 6.40 -4.82 -2.50
N GLN A 63 7.16 -3.78 -2.82
CA GLN A 63 8.48 -3.58 -2.22
C GLN A 63 8.41 -3.26 -0.73
N LEU A 64 7.47 -2.38 -0.32
CA LEU A 64 7.26 -2.05 1.10
C LEU A 64 6.89 -3.31 1.90
N LYS A 65 5.96 -4.11 1.39
CA LYS A 65 5.59 -5.41 2.00
C LYS A 65 6.79 -6.35 2.08
N ALA A 66 7.58 -6.45 1.02
CA ALA A 66 8.78 -7.29 1.00
C ALA A 66 9.87 -6.85 1.99
N PHE A 67 10.04 -5.55 2.22
CA PHE A 67 10.93 -5.06 3.27
C PHE A 67 10.37 -5.32 4.67
N LYS A 68 9.05 -5.19 4.85
CA LYS A 68 8.35 -5.42 6.13
C LYS A 68 8.40 -6.88 6.56
N ASP A 69 8.20 -7.82 5.63
CA ASP A 69 8.21 -9.26 5.90
C ASP A 69 9.61 -9.89 5.83
N GLY A 70 10.61 -9.14 5.37
CA GLY A 70 12.01 -9.56 5.31
C GLY A 70 12.38 -10.40 4.08
N SER A 71 11.46 -10.62 3.14
CA SER A 71 11.74 -11.27 1.86
C SER A 71 12.64 -10.44 0.95
N ARG A 72 12.63 -9.11 1.11
CA ARG A 72 13.65 -8.20 0.59
C ARG A 72 14.45 -7.60 1.74
N LYS A 73 15.76 -7.81 1.73
CA LYS A 73 16.68 -7.30 2.77
C LYS A 73 17.48 -6.13 2.23
N GLU A 74 17.31 -4.98 2.85
CA GLU A 74 18.12 -3.77 2.63
C GLU A 74 18.32 -3.10 4.00
N PRO A 75 19.52 -3.20 4.59
CA PRO A 75 19.78 -2.69 5.95
C PRO A 75 19.38 -1.23 6.17
N LEU A 76 19.44 -0.40 5.12
CA LEU A 76 19.02 1.00 5.22
C LEU A 76 17.51 1.19 5.23
N MET A 77 16.75 0.35 4.52
CA MET A 77 15.29 0.51 4.38
C MET A 77 14.49 -0.23 5.45
N VAL A 78 14.96 -1.40 5.89
CA VAL A 78 14.22 -2.27 6.83
C VAL A 78 13.82 -1.55 8.13
N PRO A 79 14.66 -0.73 8.79
CA PRO A 79 14.27 -0.02 10.01
C PRO A 79 13.04 0.88 9.84
N PHE A 80 12.82 1.42 8.64
CA PHE A 80 11.68 2.30 8.35
C PHE A 80 10.36 1.54 8.18
N MET A 81 10.40 0.23 8.00
CA MET A 81 9.19 -0.57 7.82
C MET A 81 8.52 -0.91 9.15
N ALA A 82 9.29 -1.03 10.25
CA ALA A 82 8.77 -1.41 11.56
C ALA A 82 7.53 -0.59 12.01
N PRO A 83 7.49 0.76 11.89
CA PRO A 83 6.34 1.55 12.32
C PRO A 83 5.18 1.61 11.31
N LEU A 84 5.31 1.06 10.10
CA LEU A 84 4.27 1.15 9.08
C LEU A 84 3.19 0.09 9.26
N SER A 85 1.93 0.50 9.26
CA SER A 85 0.79 -0.39 9.06
C SER A 85 0.63 -0.76 7.57
N GLU A 86 -0.24 -1.72 7.27
CA GLU A 86 -0.59 -2.04 5.88
C GLU A 86 -1.20 -0.83 5.16
N ALA A 87 -2.14 -0.13 5.81
CA ALA A 87 -2.73 1.09 5.28
C ALA A 87 -1.68 2.19 5.05
N ASP A 88 -0.69 2.35 5.94
CA ASP A 88 0.40 3.30 5.72
C ASP A 88 1.20 2.96 4.44
N MET A 89 1.48 1.68 4.20
CA MET A 89 2.20 1.25 3.00
C MET A 89 1.39 1.46 1.72
N GLU A 90 0.09 1.21 1.75
CA GLU A 90 -0.83 1.50 0.64
C GLU A 90 -0.89 3.00 0.34
N ASN A 91 -1.06 3.83 1.38
CA ASN A 91 -1.09 5.27 1.26
C ASN A 91 0.24 5.84 0.71
N LEU A 92 1.38 5.35 1.20
CA LEU A 92 2.71 5.72 0.69
C LEU A 92 2.89 5.33 -0.78
N ALA A 93 2.48 4.12 -1.15
CA ALA A 93 2.56 3.64 -2.53
C ALA A 93 1.71 4.51 -3.47
N ALA A 94 0.47 4.79 -3.09
CA ALA A 94 -0.44 5.65 -3.86
C ALA A 94 0.10 7.08 -3.99
N TYR A 95 0.61 7.64 -2.89
CA TYR A 95 1.24 8.96 -2.91
C TYR A 95 2.39 9.04 -3.90
N TYR A 96 3.39 8.17 -3.80
CA TYR A 96 4.56 8.23 -4.70
C TYR A 96 4.22 7.93 -6.16
N ALA A 97 3.26 7.03 -6.40
CA ALA A 97 2.75 6.75 -7.74
C ALA A 97 2.05 7.96 -8.39
N SER A 98 1.41 8.82 -7.57
CA SER A 98 0.73 10.03 -8.07
C SER A 98 1.68 11.16 -8.48
N LEU A 99 2.96 11.08 -8.08
CA LEU A 99 3.97 12.10 -8.42
C LEU A 99 4.45 11.97 -9.87
N LYS A 100 4.99 13.07 -10.43
CA LYS A 100 5.56 13.16 -11.79
C LYS A 100 7.05 13.49 -11.75
#